data_AF-A0A7K2MPU8-F1
#
_entry.id   AF-A0A7K2MPU8-F1
#
_cell.length_a   1.000
_cell.length_b   1.000
_cell.length_c   1.000
_cell.angle_alpha   90.00
_cell.angle_beta   90.00
_cell.angle_gamma   90.00
#
_symmetry.space_group_name_H-M   'P 1'
#
loop_
_entity.id
_entity.type
_entity.pdbx_description
1 polymer ?
#
loop_
_entity_poly.entity_id
_entity_poly.type
_entity_poly.pdbx_seq_one_letter_code
_entity_poly.pdbx_strand_id
1 'polypeptide(L)'
;MHGPEPTRSAAAGRVLALVTLTFTLVGIPAGPAQADACAYASTGPGGTDAVAVAGSLSWPTFPPCPRPTPTPTPTPTPTPTPPPPEP
;
A
#
# COMPACT_ATOMS: atom_id res chain seq x y z
N MET A 1 -58.79 0.38 10.68
CA MET A 1 -57.42 -0.18 10.62
C MET A 1 -56.97 -0.21 9.16
N HIS A 2 -56.32 0.84 8.67
CA HIS A 2 -55.57 0.75 7.40
C HIS A 2 -54.18 0.21 7.75
N GLY A 3 -53.94 -1.06 7.44
CA GLY A 3 -52.59 -1.62 7.54
C GLY A 3 -51.71 -1.00 6.46
N PRO A 4 -50.47 -0.57 6.76
CA PRO A 4 -49.59 -0.04 5.73
C PRO A 4 -49.24 -1.18 4.77
N GLU A 5 -49.64 -1.01 3.51
CA GLU A 5 -49.50 -2.00 2.43
C GLU A 5 -48.01 -2.38 2.26
N PRO A 6 -47.57 -3.58 2.69
CA PRO A 6 -46.15 -3.93 2.76
C PRO A 6 -45.47 -3.94 1.38
N THR A 7 -46.25 -4.10 0.32
CA THR A 7 -45.81 -4.15 -1.08
C THR A 7 -45.35 -2.79 -1.60
N ARG A 8 -46.00 -1.69 -1.16
CA ARG A 8 -45.62 -0.33 -1.55
C ARG A 8 -44.26 0.06 -0.97
N SER A 9 -43.96 -0.40 0.25
CA SER A 9 -42.69 -0.16 0.93
C SER A 9 -41.53 -0.92 0.27
N ALA A 10 -41.73 -2.19 -0.09
CA ALA A 10 -40.71 -2.98 -0.79
C ALA A 10 -40.39 -2.42 -2.19
N ALA A 11 -41.40 -1.97 -2.93
CA ALA A 11 -41.20 -1.30 -4.21
C ALA A 11 -40.46 0.03 -4.05
N ALA A 12 -40.84 0.85 -3.06
CA ALA A 12 -40.16 2.10 -2.76
C ALA A 12 -38.69 1.90 -2.37
N GLY A 13 -38.38 0.86 -1.58
CA GLY A 13 -37.00 0.50 -1.22
C GLY A 13 -36.14 0.12 -2.42
N ARG A 14 -36.69 -0.66 -3.36
CA ARG A 14 -35.98 -1.02 -4.61
C ARG A 14 -35.73 0.20 -5.49
N VAL A 15 -36.72 1.08 -5.63
CA VAL A 15 -36.57 2.32 -6.40
C VAL A 15 -35.50 3.21 -5.77
N LEU A 16 -35.53 3.39 -4.45
CA LEU A 16 -34.53 4.19 -3.74
C LEU A 16 -33.12 3.61 -3.91
N ALA A 17 -32.96 2.28 -3.82
CA ALA A 17 -31.68 1.60 -4.03
C ALA A 17 -31.13 1.77 -5.45
N LEU A 18 -31.99 1.73 -6.47
CA LEU A 18 -31.58 1.97 -7.85
C LEU A 18 -31.19 3.44 -8.07
N VAL A 19 -31.94 4.37 -7.50
CA VAL A 19 -31.61 5.81 -7.57
C VAL A 19 -30.27 6.09 -6.91
N THR A 20 -30.02 5.58 -5.70
CA THR A 20 -28.72 5.76 -5.02
C THR A 20 -27.58 5.11 -5.81
N LEU A 21 -27.78 3.92 -6.38
CA LEU A 21 -26.79 3.25 -7.22
C LEU A 21 -26.49 4.05 -8.50
N THR A 22 -27.50 4.58 -9.18
CA THR A 22 -27.29 5.41 -10.37
C THR A 22 -26.58 6.71 -10.03
N PHE A 23 -26.89 7.32 -8.88
CA PHE A 23 -26.22 8.53 -8.43
C PHE A 23 -24.75 8.26 -8.06
N THR A 24 -24.43 7.12 -7.44
CA THR A 24 -23.04 6.77 -7.15
C THR A 24 -22.25 6.44 -8.43
N LEU A 25 -22.85 5.75 -9.40
CA LEU A 25 -22.21 5.41 -10.67
C LEU A 25 -21.92 6.64 -11.55
N VAL A 26 -22.80 7.64 -11.54
CA VAL A 26 -22.67 8.84 -12.39
C VAL A 26 -21.96 9.99 -11.66
N GLY A 27 -22.19 10.12 -10.35
CA GLY A 27 -21.74 11.26 -9.55
C GLY A 27 -20.41 11.06 -8.83
N ILE A 28 -19.95 9.82 -8.64
CA ILE A 28 -18.61 9.57 -8.11
C ILE A 28 -17.67 9.45 -9.32
N PRO A 29 -16.73 10.38 -9.53
CA PRO A 29 -15.63 10.11 -10.43
C PRO A 29 -14.91 8.90 -9.83
N ALA A 30 -15.09 7.72 -10.44
CA ALA A 30 -14.24 6.57 -10.23
C ALA A 30 -12.87 6.94 -10.79
N GLY A 31 -12.13 7.77 -10.03
CA GLY A 31 -10.73 7.99 -10.28
C GLY A 31 -10.04 6.62 -10.24
N PRO A 32 -9.03 6.39 -11.08
CA PRO A 32 -8.21 5.19 -10.94
C PRO A 32 -7.78 5.07 -9.48
N ALA A 33 -7.97 3.88 -8.88
CA ALA A 33 -7.50 3.62 -7.53
C ALA A 33 -5.98 3.86 -7.51
N GLN A 34 -5.57 5.00 -6.94
CA GLN A 34 -4.17 5.38 -6.82
C GLN A 34 -3.62 4.67 -5.58
N ALA A 35 -3.00 3.51 -5.78
CA ALA A 35 -2.10 2.95 -4.79
C ALA A 35 -0.68 3.22 -5.28
N ASP A 36 -0.06 4.29 -4.78
CA ASP A 36 1.34 4.61 -5.03
C ASP A 36 2.19 3.82 -4.03
N ALA A 37 2.77 2.70 -4.46
CA ALA A 37 3.66 1.90 -3.62
C ALA A 37 4.91 1.48 -4.41
N CYS A 38 6.07 1.97 -3.95
CA CYS A 38 7.39 1.51 -4.38
C CYS A 38 7.92 0.44 -3.41
N ALA A 39 8.40 -0.69 -3.94
CA ALA A 39 9.24 -1.63 -3.19
C ALA A 39 10.62 -1.72 -3.84
N TYR A 40 11.68 -1.60 -3.04
CA TYR A 40 13.08 -1.73 -3.46
C TYR A 40 13.72 -2.95 -2.79
N ALA A 41 14.39 -3.78 -3.58
CA ALA A 41 15.20 -4.89 -3.09
C ALA A 41 16.59 -4.83 -3.73
N SER A 42 17.63 -5.09 -2.93
CA SER A 42 19.02 -5.16 -3.37
C SER A 42 19.68 -6.41 -2.78
N THR A 43 20.41 -7.16 -3.58
CA THR A 43 21.14 -8.35 -3.10
C THR A 43 22.57 -8.03 -2.64
N GLY A 44 22.94 -6.75 -2.49
CA GLY A 44 24.25 -6.33 -2.00
C GLY A 44 25.33 -6.17 -3.08
N PRO A 45 26.61 -5.99 -2.70
CA PRO A 45 27.69 -5.69 -3.64
C PRO A 45 27.89 -6.79 -4.69
N GLY A 46 27.93 -6.40 -5.97
CA GLY A 46 28.03 -7.33 -7.11
C GLY A 46 26.72 -8.06 -7.46
N GLY A 47 25.64 -7.70 -6.79
CA GLY A 47 24.31 -8.29 -6.95
C GLY A 47 23.38 -7.53 -7.90
N THR A 48 22.11 -7.91 -7.87
CA THR A 48 21.04 -7.28 -8.66
C THR A 48 20.16 -6.38 -7.79
N ASP A 49 19.73 -5.26 -8.36
CA ASP A 49 18.75 -4.36 -7.78
C ASP A 49 17.40 -4.54 -8.51
N ALA A 50 16.29 -4.54 -7.76
CA ALA A 50 14.94 -4.67 -8.28
C ALA A 50 14.00 -3.61 -7.69
N VAL A 51 13.16 -3.02 -8.53
CA VAL A 51 12.15 -2.02 -8.15
C VAL A 51 10.80 -2.48 -8.66
N ALA A 52 9.82 -2.58 -7.76
CA ALA A 52 8.42 -2.82 -8.10
C ALA A 52 7.59 -1.58 -7.77
N VAL A 53 6.80 -1.12 -8.74
CA VAL A 53 5.89 0.02 -8.59
C VAL A 53 4.47 -0.48 -8.81
N ALA A 54 3.61 -0.33 -7.81
CA ALA A 54 2.17 -0.47 -7.99
C ALA A 54 1.61 0.87 -8.47
N GLY A 55 0.82 0.87 -9.55
CA GLY A 55 0.20 2.08 -10.10
C GLY A 55 0.11 2.08 -11.63
N SER A 56 -0.59 3.08 -12.19
CA SER A 56 -0.67 3.29 -13.64
C SER A 56 0.60 3.97 -14.16
N LEU A 57 1.25 3.37 -15.15
CA LEU A 57 2.44 3.90 -15.85
C LEU A 57 2.20 5.26 -16.56
N SER A 58 0.97 5.77 -16.54
CA SER A 58 0.53 6.98 -17.25
C SER A 58 0.54 8.27 -16.41
N TRP A 59 0.92 8.23 -15.13
CA TRP A 59 1.04 9.41 -14.27
C TRP A 59 2.45 10.02 -14.40
N PRO A 60 2.65 11.36 -14.41
CA PRO A 60 3.93 11.97 -14.77
C PRO A 60 5.04 11.40 -13.91
N THR A 61 6.09 10.92 -14.60
CA THR A 61 7.43 10.59 -14.12
C THR A 61 7.52 10.49 -12.60
N PHE A 62 7.23 9.30 -12.07
CA PHE A 62 7.61 8.98 -10.70
C PHE A 62 9.06 9.45 -10.48
N PRO A 63 9.37 10.24 -9.44
CA PRO A 63 10.75 10.41 -9.04
C PRO A 63 11.32 9.00 -8.81
N PRO A 64 12.55 8.71 -9.26
CA PRO A 64 13.14 7.39 -9.07
C PRO A 64 13.02 7.01 -7.59
N CYS A 65 12.41 5.85 -7.30
CA CYS A 65 12.16 5.43 -5.92
C CYS A 65 13.49 5.56 -5.13
N PRO A 66 13.49 6.25 -3.99
CA PRO A 66 14.73 6.56 -3.28
C PRO A 66 15.37 5.26 -2.79
N ARG A 67 16.65 5.07 -3.12
CA ARG A 67 17.43 3.95 -2.60
C ARG A 67 17.60 4.13 -1.09
N PRO A 68 17.30 3.12 -0.26
CA PRO A 68 17.55 3.19 1.18
C PRO A 68 19.05 3.35 1.46
N THR A 69 19.40 4.24 2.39
CA THR A 69 20.78 4.39 2.88
C THR A 69 21.16 3.13 3.68
N PRO A 70 22.32 2.51 3.41
CA PRO A 70 22.76 1.37 4.20
C PRO A 70 22.95 1.77 5.67
N THR A 71 22.41 0.97 6.59
CA THR A 71 22.66 1.11 8.02
C THR A 71 24.16 0.89 8.30
N PRO A 72 24.82 1.72 9.15
CA PRO A 72 26.21 1.49 9.52
C PRO A 72 26.38 0.10 10.14
N THR A 73 27.45 -0.59 9.76
CA THR A 73 27.80 -1.88 10.35
C THR A 73 28.18 -1.68 11.82
N PRO A 74 27.66 -2.49 12.77
CA PRO A 74 28.10 -2.43 14.15
C PRO A 74 29.60 -2.70 14.26
N THR A 75 30.30 -1.89 15.05
CA THR A 75 31.72 -2.07 15.34
C THR A 75 31.93 -3.41 16.06
N PRO A 76 32.92 -4.24 15.64
CA PRO A 76 33.25 -5.46 16.37
C PRO A 76 33.67 -5.15 17.81
N THR A 77 33.12 -5.90 18.76
CA THR A 77 33.55 -5.82 20.16
C THR A 77 34.98 -6.36 20.26
N PRO A 78 35.93 -5.62 20.89
CA PRO A 78 37.28 -6.13 21.11
C PRO A 78 37.27 -7.45 21.90
N THR A 79 38.07 -8.41 21.44
CA THR A 79 38.30 -9.68 22.14
C THR A 79 38.97 -9.41 23.50
N PRO A 80 38.53 -10.03 24.60
CA PRO A 80 39.21 -9.91 25.89
C PRO A 80 40.65 -10.44 25.80
N THR A 81 41.59 -9.70 26.36
CA THR A 81 43.00 -10.11 26.47
C THR A 81 43.09 -11.36 27.36
N PRO A 82 43.85 -12.40 26.97
CA PRO A 82 44.06 -13.56 27.81
C PRO A 82 44.79 -13.19 29.12
N PRO A 83 44.54 -13.91 30.22
CA PRO A 83 45.24 -13.68 31.48
C PRO A 83 46.75 -13.96 31.33
N PRO A 84 47.61 -13.27 32.10
CA PRO A 84 49.05 -13.53 32.12
C PRO A 84 49.36 -14.97 32.57
N PRO A 85 50.45 -15.58 32.08
CA PRO A 85 50.86 -16.92 32.50
C PRO A 85 51.22 -16.93 34.00
N GLU A 86 50.83 -18.00 34.70
CA GLU A 86 51.19 -18.21 36.11
C GLU A 86 52.70 -18.52 36.26
N PRO A 87 53.36 -18.03 37.34
CA PRO A 87 54.78 -18.25 37.62
C PRO A 87 55.13 -19.66 38.10
#